data_AF-X1BCT0-F1
#
_entry.id   AF-X1BCT0-F1
#
_cell.length_a   1.000
_cell.length_b   1.000
_cell.length_c   1.000
_cell.angle_alpha   90.00
_cell.angle_beta   90.00
_cell.angle_gamma   90.00
#
_symmetry.space_group_name_H-M   'P 1'
#
loop_
_entity.id
_entity.type
_entity.pdbx_description
1 polymer ?
#
loop_
_entity_poly.entity_id
_entity_poly.type
_entity_poly.pdbx_seq_one_letter_code
_entity_poly.pdbx_strand_id
1 'polypeptide(L)'
;MLIPSTKKHLQEKTTRLNDEAKRVGLRVNVDKTKVMRINAKSQENIEIDGMSLEEVEEFVYLGATIGKEGGGTSNMKNRASKARGFF
;
A
#
# COMPACT_ATOMS: atom_id res chain seq x y z
N MET A 1 1.65 7.54 -0.79
CA MET A 1 1.94 6.20 -0.21
C MET A 1 2.46 6.40 1.21
N LEU A 2 1.91 5.71 2.21
CA LEU A 2 2.37 5.78 3.61
C LEU A 2 3.22 4.55 3.92
N ILE A 3 4.39 4.71 4.54
CA ILE A 3 5.28 3.61 4.94
C ILE A 3 5.66 3.77 6.43
N PRO A 4 4.80 3.36 7.36
CA PRO A 4 5.07 3.38 8.79
C PRO A 4 5.74 2.09 9.27
N SER A 5 6.63 2.21 10.26
CA SER A 5 7.35 1.07 10.85
C SER A 5 6.52 0.25 11.84
N THR A 6 5.39 0.78 12.32
CA THR A 6 4.52 0.12 13.31
C THR A 6 3.05 0.24 12.93
N LYS A 7 2.24 -0.75 13.32
CA LYS A 7 0.78 -0.74 13.12
C LYS A 7 0.14 0.52 13.72
N LYS A 8 0.53 0.89 14.94
CA LYS A 8 -0.01 2.08 15.62
C LYS A 8 0.19 3.34 14.79
N HIS A 9 1.40 3.55 14.27
CA HIS A 9 1.67 4.69 13.39
C HIS A 9 0.91 4.61 12.06
N LEU A 10 0.68 3.41 11.52
CA LEU A 10 -0.15 3.24 10.32
C LEU A 10 -1.58 3.66 10.57
N GLN A 11 -2.18 3.18 11.67
CA GLN A 11 -3.54 3.52 12.06
C GLN A 11 -3.69 5.03 12.27
N GLU A 12 -2.81 5.64 13.08
CA GLU A 12 -2.83 7.09 13.35
C GLU A 12 -2.71 7.94 12.08
N LYS A 13 -1.76 7.59 11.18
CA LYS A 13 -1.58 8.32 9.93
C LYS A 13 -2.76 8.13 8.97
N THR A 14 -3.38 6.96 8.98
CA THR A 14 -4.54 6.66 8.13
C THR A 14 -5.78 7.40 8.61
N THR A 15 -6.03 7.42 9.93
CA THR A 15 -7.11 8.21 10.53
C THR A 15 -6.91 9.70 10.25
N ARG A 16 -5.70 10.22 10.49
CA ARG A 16 -5.39 11.63 10.21
C ARG A 16 -5.55 11.99 8.73
N LEU A 17 -5.13 11.10 7.83
CA LEU A 17 -5.34 11.30 6.39
C LEU A 17 -6.84 11.38 6.04
N ASN A 18 -7.66 10.52 6.64
CA ASN A 18 -9.11 10.54 6.44
C ASN A 18 -9.74 11.84 6.95
N ASP A 19 -9.33 12.32 8.13
CA ASP A 19 -9.85 13.56 8.71
C ASP A 19 -9.47 14.79 7.89
N GLU A 20 -8.20 14.89 7.46
CA GLU A 20 -7.76 15.98 6.59
C GLU A 20 -8.42 15.92 5.20
N ALA A 21 -8.65 14.72 4.66
CA ALA A 21 -9.40 14.54 3.43
C ALA A 21 -10.83 15.08 3.57
N LYS A 22 -11.54 14.71 4.65
CA LYS A 22 -12.88 15.22 4.95
C LYS A 22 -12.89 16.74 5.10
N ARG A 23 -11.87 17.31 5.74
CA ARG A 23 -11.72 18.77 5.93
C ARG A 23 -11.66 19.53 4.61
N VAL A 24 -11.06 18.94 3.57
CA VAL A 24 -11.01 19.53 2.22
C VAL A 24 -12.14 19.04 1.30
N GLY A 25 -13.15 18.35 1.84
CA GLY A 25 -14.30 17.84 1.08
C GLY A 25 -14.04 16.56 0.28
N LEU A 26 -12.91 15.88 0.52
CA LEU A 26 -12.58 14.59 -0.08
C LEU A 26 -13.02 13.43 0.82
N ARG A 27 -13.32 12.28 0.20
CA ARG A 27 -13.63 11.03 0.91
C ARG A 27 -12.65 9.94 0.52
N VAL A 28 -12.07 9.28 1.51
CA VAL A 28 -11.24 8.10 1.27
C VAL A 28 -12.14 6.96 0.76
N ASN A 29 -11.75 6.35 -0.36
CA ASN A 29 -12.41 5.16 -0.86
C ASN A 29 -11.72 3.94 -0.22
N VAL A 30 -12.43 3.30 0.72
CA VAL A 30 -11.94 2.15 1.48
C VAL A 30 -11.62 0.98 0.54
N ASP A 31 -12.48 0.69 -0.45
CA ASP A 31 -12.30 -0.42 -1.39
C ASP A 31 -11.04 -0.26 -2.26
N LYS A 32 -10.68 0.99 -2.59
CA LYS A 32 -9.46 1.30 -3.36
C LYS A 32 -8.22 1.44 -2.49
N THR A 33 -8.39 1.55 -1.17
CA THR A 33 -7.29 1.72 -0.23
C THR A 33 -6.84 0.36 0.27
N LYS A 34 -5.66 -0.06 -0.15
CA LYS A 34 -5.08 -1.36 0.21
C LYS A 34 -3.94 -1.18 1.20
N VAL A 35 -3.77 -2.16 2.09
CA VAL A 35 -2.66 -2.23 3.04
C VAL A 35 -1.76 -3.40 2.63
N MET A 36 -0.45 -3.20 2.69
CA MET A 36 0.53 -4.26 2.46
C MET A 36 1.46 -4.34 3.67
N ARG A 37 1.70 -5.56 4.16
CA ARG A 37 2.57 -5.80 5.32
C ARG A 37 3.84 -6.52 4.91
N ILE A 38 4.97 -5.87 5.12
CA ILE A 38 6.30 -6.43 4.88
C ILE A 38 6.84 -6.94 6.22
N ASN A 39 7.15 -8.24 6.31
CA ASN A 39 7.79 -8.87 7.47
C ASN A 39 7.08 -8.66 8.83
N ALA A 40 5.79 -8.32 8.84
CA ALA A 40 5.02 -8.12 10.07
C ALA A 40 4.38 -9.43 10.55
N LYS A 41 4.43 -9.69 11.86
CA LYS A 41 3.79 -10.86 12.51
C LYS A 41 2.33 -10.61 12.94
N SER A 42 1.88 -9.36 12.95
CA SER A 42 0.54 -8.98 13.43
C SER A 42 -0.49 -9.08 12.31
N GLN A 43 -1.59 -9.80 12.57
CA GLN A 43 -2.74 -9.95 11.68
C GLN A 43 -3.85 -8.91 11.93
N GLU A 44 -3.60 -7.90 12.75
CA GLU A 44 -4.65 -6.94 13.08
C GLU A 44 -4.94 -6.00 11.92
N ASN A 45 -6.22 -5.86 11.55
CA ASN A 45 -6.63 -4.99 10.45
C ASN A 45 -6.42 -3.50 10.77
N ILE A 46 -6.27 -2.71 9.70
CA ILE A 46 -6.32 -1.25 9.74
C ILE A 46 -7.72 -0.84 9.34
N GLU A 47 -8.29 0.11 10.07
CA GLU A 47 -9.68 0.53 9.87
C GLU A 47 -9.76 2.02 9.55
N ILE A 48 -10.70 2.40 8.68
CA ILE A 48 -11.08 3.78 8.41
C ILE A 48 -12.59 3.89 8.63
N ASP A 49 -13.02 4.75 9.55
CA ASP A 49 -14.44 4.94 9.90
C ASP A 49 -15.16 3.61 10.22
N GLY A 50 -14.47 2.67 10.87
CA GLY A 50 -14.99 1.34 11.21
C GLY A 50 -15.02 0.32 10.05
N MET A 51 -14.52 0.69 8.87
CA MET A 51 -14.37 -0.23 7.73
C MET A 51 -12.93 -0.72 7.65
N SER A 52 -12.73 -2.04 7.60
CA SER A 52 -11.41 -2.64 7.45
C SER A 52 -10.87 -2.44 6.03
N LEU A 53 -9.58 -2.11 5.94
CA LEU A 53 -8.87 -2.06 4.67
C LEU A 53 -8.45 -3.45 4.24
N GLU A 54 -8.54 -3.72 2.93
CA GLU A 54 -8.08 -4.98 2.36
C GLU A 54 -6.55 -5.07 2.42
N GLU A 55 -6.06 -6.22 2.89
CA GLU A 55 -4.65 -6.55 2.87
C GLU A 55 -4.29 -7.24 1.55
N VAL A 56 -3.29 -6.71 0.85
CA VAL A 56 -2.78 -7.26 -0.41
C VAL A 56 -1.30 -7.63 -0.28
N GLU A 57 -0.88 -8.65 -1.02
CA GLU A 57 0.52 -9.10 -1.03
C GLU A 57 1.38 -8.31 -2.00
N GLU A 58 0.76 -7.73 -3.03
CA GLU A 58 1.39 -6.89 -4.04
C GLU A 58 0.50 -5.72 -4.44
N PHE A 59 1.13 -4.62 -4.86
CA PHE A 59 0.44 -3.50 -5.49
C PHE A 59 1.27 -2.91 -6.62
N VAL A 60 0.59 -2.47 -7.69
CA VAL A 60 1.24 -1.80 -8.81
C VAL A 60 1.22 -0.28 -8.60
N TYR A 61 2.40 0.30 -8.43
CA TYR A 61 2.61 1.74 -8.34
C TYR A 61 3.37 2.25 -9.55
N LEU A 62 2.76 3.13 -10.35
CA LEU A 62 3.42 3.78 -11.49
C LEU A 62 4.15 2.79 -12.44
N GLY A 63 3.57 1.59 -12.62
CA GLY A 63 4.14 0.53 -13.45
C GLY A 63 5.23 -0.33 -12.79
N ALA A 64 5.52 -0.11 -11.50
CA ALA A 64 6.35 -0.97 -10.68
C ALA A 64 5.48 -1.79 -9.72
N THR A 65 5.70 -3.11 -9.68
CA THR A 65 5.04 -4.00 -8.71
C THR A 65 5.84 -3.97 -7.41
N ILE A 66 5.20 -3.59 -6.32
CA ILE A 66 5.77 -3.59 -4.97
C ILE A 66 5.14 -4.74 -4.22
N GLY A 67 5.95 -5.69 -3.74
CA GLY A 67 5.49 -6.88 -3.02
C GLY A 67 6.03 -6.99 -1.60
N LYS A 68 5.44 -7.91 -0.83
CA LYS A 68 5.75 -8.21 0.57
C LYS A 68 7.21 -8.61 0.84
N GLU A 69 7.91 -9.18 -0.12
CA GLU A 69 9.29 -9.68 0.06
C GLU A 69 10.37 -8.59 0.04
N GLY A 70 10.01 -7.29 -0.03
CA GLY A 70 11.01 -6.20 -0.04
C GLY A 70 11.99 -6.27 -1.22
N GLY A 71 11.66 -7.07 -2.25
CA GLY A 71 12.54 -7.41 -3.34
C GLY A 71 12.57 -6.34 -4.41
N GLY A 72 13.50 -5.40 -4.30
CA GLY A 72 14.07 -4.70 -5.47
C GLY A 72 14.61 -5.66 -6.55
N THR A 73 14.61 -6.97 -6.30
CA THR A 73 14.96 -8.06 -7.22
C THR A 73 13.92 -8.29 -8.33
N SER A 74 12.62 -8.08 -8.08
CA SER A 74 11.60 -8.13 -9.15
C SER A 74 11.69 -6.92 -10.10
N ASN A 75 12.21 -5.78 -9.62
CA ASN A 75 12.46 -4.61 -10.47
C ASN A 75 13.57 -4.83 -11.51
N MET A 76 14.51 -5.75 -11.28
CA MET A 76 15.56 -6.07 -12.27
C MET A 76 15.03 -6.89 -13.44
N LYS A 77 14.13 -7.85 -13.19
CA LYS A 77 13.59 -8.70 -14.26
C LYS A 77 12.58 -7.96 -15.13
N ASN A 78 11.74 -7.07 -14.57
CA ASN A 78 10.73 -6.34 -15.35
C ASN A 78 11.33 -5.25 -16.28
N ARG A 79 12.47 -4.64 -15.94
CA ARG A 79 13.18 -3.75 -16.88
C ARG A 79 13.85 -4.53 -18.01
N ALA A 80 14.50 -5.66 -17.70
CA ALA A 80 15.20 -6.46 -18.70
C ALA A 80 14.26 -7.20 -19.67
N SER A 81 13.01 -7.49 -19.27
CA SER A 81 12.01 -8.14 -20.13
C SER A 81 11.26 -7.15 -21.01
N LYS A 82 10.93 -5.94 -20.53
CA LYS A 82 10.33 -4.89 -21.38
C LYS A 82 11.28 -4.37 -22.46
N ALA A 83 12.58 -4.36 -22.23
CA ALA A 83 13.57 -4.00 -23.24
C ALA A 83 13.78 -5.09 -24.32
N ARG A 84 13.44 -6.35 -24.02
CA ARG A 84 13.61 -7.48 -24.95
C ARG A 84 12.42 -7.76 -25.86
N GLY A 85 11.29 -7.07 -25.66
CA GLY A 85 10.09 -7.16 -26.50
C GLY A 85 10.10 -6.23 -27.72
N PHE A 86 11.22 -5.57 -28.01
CA PHE A 86 11.44 -4.79 -29.24
C PHE A 86 12.54 -5.45 -30.06
N PHE A 87 12.26 -6.63 -30.63
CA PHE A 87 12.87 -7.15 -31.85
C PHE A 87 11.82 -7.99 -32.57
#